data_AF-A0A9Q9EVN6-F1
#
_entry.id   AF-A0A9Q9EVN6-F1
#
_cell.length_a   1.000
_cell.length_b   1.000
_cell.length_c   1.000
_cell.angle_alpha   90.00
_cell.angle_beta   90.00
_cell.angle_gamma   90.00
#
_symmetry.space_group_name_H-M   'P 1'
#
loop_
_entity.id
_entity.type
_entity.pdbx_description
1 polymer ?
#
loop_
_entity_poly.entity_id
_entity_poly.type
_entity_poly.pdbx_seq_one_letter_code
_entity_poly.pdbx_strand_id
1 'polypeptide(L)'
;MSKLQDKKDYKKENDRYYICALQSLKQLFTKTSCAWKKWIETDIEEYLSTGSVQHHLMAYGGMGSINDIWICKVNNHTINDDAEPWANELMECLKCLSYGIAHMIKAGKKINIEKIFAESRTPKILTSIQCKSCGFSEIRKKETDSYLASLLLPKMAEEAFLQNRTEELISACLVPDIPNLLEERERIIKLAEQSGVGFSVYKNFCCKKCGGDTIIRYWKLDGNIFKPY
;
A
#
# COMPACT_ATOMS: atom_id res chain seq x y z
N MET A 1 20.20 -37.64 -6.23
CA MET A 1 20.96 -36.51 -6.82
C MET A 1 20.08 -35.39 -7.41
N SER A 2 18.74 -35.48 -7.51
CA SER A 2 17.94 -34.39 -8.09
C SER A 2 17.61 -33.21 -7.14
N LYS A 3 17.47 -33.44 -5.83
CA LYS A 3 17.09 -32.37 -4.86
C LYS A 3 18.16 -31.28 -4.62
N LEU A 4 19.42 -31.53 -4.97
CA LEU A 4 20.53 -30.57 -4.80
C LEU A 4 20.71 -29.69 -6.05
N GLN A 5 20.32 -30.19 -7.23
CA GLN A 5 20.35 -29.44 -8.49
C GLN A 5 19.23 -28.39 -8.49
N ASP A 6 17.99 -28.79 -8.14
CA ASP A 6 16.82 -27.89 -8.04
C ASP A 6 17.03 -26.73 -7.05
N LYS A 7 17.78 -26.96 -5.96
CA LYS A 7 18.06 -25.94 -4.95
C LYS A 7 19.03 -24.84 -5.40
N LYS A 8 19.92 -25.15 -6.34
CA LYS A 8 20.89 -24.17 -6.87
C LYS A 8 20.23 -23.21 -7.86
N ASP A 9 19.21 -23.67 -8.59
CA ASP A 9 18.63 -22.92 -9.70
C ASP A 9 17.72 -21.79 -9.23
N TYR A 10 16.93 -21.99 -8.16
CA TYR A 10 16.06 -20.92 -7.65
C TYR A 10 16.78 -19.91 -6.75
N LYS A 11 18.01 -20.18 -6.27
CA LYS A 11 18.70 -19.24 -5.37
C LYS A 11 19.01 -17.92 -6.07
N LYS A 12 19.54 -17.96 -7.30
CA LYS A 12 19.83 -16.76 -8.09
C LYS A 12 18.55 -15.98 -8.42
N GLU A 13 17.48 -16.70 -8.71
CA GLU A 13 16.17 -16.09 -8.96
C GLU A 13 15.62 -15.42 -7.68
N ASN A 14 15.78 -16.07 -6.52
CA ASN A 14 15.41 -15.50 -5.24
C ASN A 14 16.19 -14.23 -4.92
N ASP A 15 17.52 -14.25 -5.14
CA ASP A 15 18.40 -13.10 -4.96
C ASP A 15 17.92 -11.92 -5.82
N ARG A 16 17.60 -12.19 -7.09
CA ARG A 16 17.06 -11.18 -8.01
C ARG A 16 15.77 -10.59 -7.49
N TYR A 17 14.80 -11.41 -7.09
CA TYR A 17 13.51 -10.91 -6.60
C TYR A 17 13.66 -10.05 -5.35
N TYR A 18 14.49 -10.47 -4.40
CA TYR A 18 14.68 -9.70 -3.17
C TYR A 18 15.30 -8.34 -3.44
N ILE A 19 16.37 -8.30 -4.25
CA ILE A 19 17.02 -7.04 -4.64
C ILE A 19 16.05 -6.13 -5.40
N CYS A 20 15.29 -6.66 -6.36
CA CYS A 20 14.29 -5.87 -7.09
C CYS A 20 13.21 -5.29 -6.14
N ALA A 21 12.76 -6.06 -5.14
CA ALA A 21 11.76 -5.60 -4.18
C ALA A 21 12.30 -4.46 -3.29
N LEU A 22 13.51 -4.61 -2.76
CA LEU A 22 14.17 -3.55 -1.99
C LEU A 22 14.47 -2.32 -2.84
N GLN A 23 14.92 -2.48 -4.08
CA GLN A 23 15.14 -1.37 -5.00
C GLN A 23 13.85 -0.60 -5.29
N SER A 24 12.72 -1.30 -5.42
CA SER A 24 11.42 -0.66 -5.61
C SER A 24 11.01 0.19 -4.39
N LEU A 25 11.19 -0.32 -3.16
CA LEU A 25 10.98 0.45 -1.93
C LEU A 25 11.92 1.67 -1.85
N LYS A 26 13.22 1.45 -2.12
CA LYS A 26 14.23 2.51 -2.14
C LYS A 26 13.86 3.62 -3.13
N GLN A 27 13.36 3.25 -4.31
CA GLN A 27 12.95 4.21 -5.33
C GLN A 27 11.75 5.03 -4.88
N LEU A 28 10.71 4.40 -4.33
CA LEU A 28 9.57 5.11 -3.76
C LEU A 28 10.02 6.09 -2.67
N PHE A 29 10.82 5.62 -1.71
CA PHE A 29 11.37 6.46 -0.63
C PHE A 29 12.27 7.58 -1.12
N THR A 30 13.02 7.35 -2.21
CA THR A 30 13.81 8.42 -2.84
C THR A 30 12.91 9.49 -3.43
N LYS A 31 11.87 9.11 -4.18
CA LYS A 31 10.96 10.07 -4.83
C LYS A 31 10.10 10.86 -3.83
N THR A 32 9.85 10.31 -2.64
CA THR A 32 9.06 10.95 -1.59
C THR A 32 9.90 11.58 -0.48
N SER A 33 11.23 11.62 -0.63
CA SER A 33 12.16 12.14 0.39
C SER A 33 12.06 11.43 1.75
N CYS A 34 11.67 10.16 1.77
CA CYS A 34 11.55 9.37 2.99
C CYS A 34 12.93 8.96 3.53
N ALA A 35 13.21 9.26 4.80
CA ALA A 35 14.50 8.97 5.45
C ALA A 35 14.83 7.46 5.52
N TRP A 36 13.80 6.61 5.51
CA TRP A 36 13.94 5.15 5.50
C TRP A 36 14.62 4.59 4.25
N LYS A 37 14.82 5.40 3.21
CA LYS A 37 15.69 5.07 2.07
C LYS A 37 17.05 4.52 2.54
N LYS A 38 17.68 5.14 3.53
CA LYS A 38 19.01 4.72 4.04
C LYS A 38 18.98 3.33 4.66
N TRP A 39 17.89 2.99 5.35
CA TRP A 39 17.70 1.66 5.91
C TRP A 39 17.66 0.60 4.82
N ILE A 40 16.89 0.86 3.76
CA ILE A 40 16.79 -0.04 2.60
C ILE A 40 18.13 -0.15 1.85
N GLU A 41 18.94 0.92 1.81
CA GLU A 41 20.30 0.86 1.28
C GLU A 41 21.18 -0.10 2.08
N THR A 42 21.13 -0.03 3.41
CA THR A 42 21.81 -0.99 4.30
C THR A 42 21.31 -2.41 4.11
N ASP A 43 20.01 -2.64 3.95
CA ASP A 43 19.44 -3.96 3.68
C ASP A 43 20.01 -4.58 2.39
N ILE A 44 20.14 -3.78 1.33
CA ILE A 44 20.72 -4.19 0.06
C ILE A 44 22.20 -4.53 0.23
N GLU A 45 22.97 -3.67 0.90
CA GLU A 45 24.41 -3.86 1.12
C GLU A 45 24.70 -5.10 1.99
N GLU A 46 23.95 -5.30 3.07
CA GLU A 46 24.07 -6.48 3.92
C GLU A 46 23.74 -7.76 3.16
N TYR A 47 22.67 -7.75 2.36
CA TYR A 47 22.29 -8.93 1.57
C TYR A 47 23.35 -9.26 0.52
N LEU A 48 23.87 -8.27 -0.21
CA LEU A 48 24.89 -8.50 -1.23
C LEU A 48 26.22 -8.99 -0.63
N SER A 49 26.55 -8.58 0.59
CA SER A 49 27.80 -8.98 1.27
C SER A 49 27.71 -10.32 1.98
N THR A 50 26.56 -10.63 2.61
CA THR A 50 26.43 -11.78 3.51
C THR A 50 25.35 -12.78 3.10
N GLY A 51 24.42 -12.40 2.23
CA GLY A 51 23.18 -13.13 1.95
C GLY A 51 22.17 -13.11 3.11
N SER A 52 22.39 -12.28 4.13
CA SER A 52 21.50 -12.13 5.29
C SER A 52 20.31 -11.23 4.98
N VAL A 53 19.13 -11.64 5.43
CA VAL A 53 17.89 -10.84 5.42
C VAL A 53 17.52 -10.35 6.83
N GLN A 54 18.40 -10.55 7.82
CA GLN A 54 18.06 -10.36 9.23
C GLN A 54 17.84 -8.90 9.59
N HIS A 55 18.68 -7.98 9.10
CA HIS A 55 18.51 -6.54 9.30
C HIS A 55 17.18 -6.03 8.72
N HIS A 56 16.81 -6.48 7.51
CA HIS A 56 15.52 -6.13 6.90
C HIS A 56 14.33 -6.63 7.72
N LEU A 57 14.37 -7.88 8.22
CA LEU A 57 13.30 -8.42 9.04
C LEU A 57 13.15 -7.71 10.39
N MET A 58 14.24 -7.15 10.94
CA MET A 58 14.19 -6.33 12.16
C MET A 58 13.47 -4.99 11.95
N ALA A 59 13.36 -4.51 10.71
CA ALA A 59 12.69 -3.25 10.38
C ALA A 59 11.19 -3.26 10.71
N TYR A 60 10.56 -4.42 10.85
CA TYR A 60 9.10 -4.56 11.00
C TYR A 60 8.62 -4.66 12.46
N GLY A 61 9.53 -4.65 13.44
CA GLY A 61 9.20 -4.81 14.86
C GLY A 61 9.37 -3.53 15.67
N GLY A 62 8.40 -3.24 16.54
CA GLY A 62 8.51 -2.18 17.57
C GLY A 62 8.04 -0.79 17.13
N MET A 63 8.15 0.17 18.07
CA MET A 63 7.84 1.57 17.84
C MET A 63 8.94 2.22 16.97
N GLY A 64 8.54 2.99 15.97
CA GLY A 64 9.44 3.59 15.00
C GLY A 64 9.91 2.59 13.95
N SER A 65 9.12 1.54 13.68
CA SER A 65 9.41 0.53 12.65
C SER A 65 9.01 1.02 11.25
N ILE A 66 9.36 0.27 10.21
CA ILE A 66 8.95 0.55 8.83
C ILE A 66 7.42 0.51 8.66
N ASN A 67 6.72 -0.13 9.59
CA ASN A 67 5.25 -0.17 9.63
C ASN A 67 4.64 1.15 10.11
N ASP A 68 5.39 1.99 10.83
CA ASP A 68 4.93 3.28 11.33
C ASP A 68 5.08 4.41 10.30
N ILE A 69 5.67 4.11 9.14
CA ILE A 69 5.83 5.09 8.06
C ILE A 69 4.45 5.41 7.48
N TRP A 70 4.16 6.70 7.41
CA TRP A 70 3.08 7.25 6.60
C TRP A 70 3.64 8.37 5.74
N ILE A 71 3.58 8.18 4.41
CA ILE A 71 4.06 9.15 3.42
C ILE A 71 3.02 10.27 3.33
N CYS A 72 3.28 11.41 3.97
CA CYS A 72 2.47 12.61 3.86
C CYS A 72 3.31 13.88 4.08
N LYS A 73 2.76 15.04 3.69
CA LYS A 73 3.43 16.34 3.84
C LYS A 73 3.74 16.69 5.30
N VAL A 74 2.85 16.36 6.23
CA VAL A 74 3.04 16.63 7.68
C VAL A 74 4.25 15.89 8.23
N ASN A 75 4.57 14.73 7.64
CA ASN A 75 5.76 13.94 7.97
C ASN A 75 6.98 14.34 7.13
N ASN A 76 6.99 15.57 6.57
CA ASN A 76 8.06 16.13 5.73
C ASN A 76 8.37 15.35 4.43
N HIS A 77 7.41 14.58 3.91
CA HIS A 77 7.57 13.90 2.63
C HIS A 77 7.21 14.82 1.46
N THR A 78 7.94 14.66 0.35
CA THR A 78 7.62 15.32 -0.92
C THR A 78 6.51 14.55 -1.64
N ILE A 79 5.26 14.91 -1.37
CA ILE A 79 4.10 14.29 -2.01
C ILE A 79 2.94 15.28 -2.15
N ASN A 80 2.12 15.13 -3.19
CA ASN A 80 0.87 15.87 -3.33
C ASN A 80 -0.29 15.15 -2.61
N ASP A 81 -1.33 15.89 -2.24
CA ASP A 81 -2.44 15.35 -1.44
C ASP A 81 -3.23 14.25 -2.18
N ASP A 82 -3.26 14.32 -3.51
CA ASP A 82 -3.96 13.37 -4.37
C ASP A 82 -3.22 12.03 -4.52
N ALA A 83 -1.89 12.05 -4.41
CA ALA A 83 -1.00 10.91 -4.50
C ALA A 83 -0.81 10.19 -3.17
N GLU A 84 -1.06 10.88 -2.04
CA GLU A 84 -0.89 10.31 -0.70
C GLU A 84 -1.56 8.93 -0.54
N PRO A 85 -2.83 8.72 -0.93
CA PRO A 85 -3.46 7.40 -0.82
C PRO A 85 -2.74 6.30 -1.64
N TRP A 86 -2.36 6.62 -2.87
CA TRP A 86 -1.74 5.69 -3.81
C TRP A 86 -0.32 5.32 -3.39
N ALA A 87 0.47 6.31 -2.95
CA ALA A 87 1.83 6.08 -2.51
C ALA A 87 1.89 5.25 -1.22
N ASN A 88 0.99 5.48 -0.26
CA ASN A 88 0.97 4.70 0.97
C ASN A 88 0.54 3.26 0.71
N GLU A 89 -0.49 3.02 -0.11
CA GLU A 89 -0.89 1.65 -0.43
C GLU A 89 0.16 0.92 -1.28
N LEU A 90 0.82 1.60 -2.22
CA LEU A 90 1.96 1.02 -2.95
C LEU A 90 3.10 0.68 -2.00
N MET A 91 3.40 1.55 -1.03
CA MET A 91 4.39 1.28 0.01
C MET A 91 4.02 0.02 0.80
N GLU A 92 2.76 -0.14 1.21
CA GLU A 92 2.30 -1.37 1.89
C GLU A 92 2.50 -2.61 1.01
N CYS A 93 2.11 -2.56 -0.27
CA CYS A 93 2.32 -3.66 -1.21
C CYS A 93 3.80 -4.06 -1.32
N LEU A 94 4.70 -3.08 -1.45
CA LEU A 94 6.14 -3.31 -1.57
C LEU A 94 6.79 -3.79 -0.25
N LYS A 95 6.30 -3.31 0.90
CA LYS A 95 6.67 -3.83 2.22
C LYS A 95 6.27 -5.30 2.36
N CYS A 96 5.01 -5.64 2.11
CA CYS A 96 4.53 -7.03 2.13
C CYS A 96 5.35 -7.93 1.19
N LEU A 97 5.62 -7.46 -0.04
CA LEU A 97 6.43 -8.19 -1.02
C LEU A 97 7.84 -8.47 -0.50
N SER A 98 8.57 -7.43 -0.10
CA SER A 98 9.94 -7.57 0.39
C SER A 98 10.01 -8.44 1.64
N TYR A 99 9.08 -8.27 2.58
CA TYR A 99 8.99 -9.06 3.80
C TYR A 99 8.71 -10.54 3.52
N GLY A 100 7.74 -10.83 2.64
CA GLY A 100 7.40 -12.20 2.24
C GLY A 100 8.58 -12.90 1.56
N ILE A 101 9.29 -12.20 0.67
CA ILE A 101 10.51 -12.71 0.04
C ILE A 101 11.59 -13.01 1.08
N ALA A 102 11.85 -12.08 2.00
CA ALA A 102 12.86 -12.25 3.06
C ALA A 102 12.58 -13.51 3.92
N HIS A 103 11.32 -13.74 4.31
CA HIS A 103 10.94 -14.95 5.04
C HIS A 103 11.16 -16.23 4.24
N MET A 104 10.84 -16.21 2.95
CA MET A 104 11.06 -17.37 2.07
C MET A 104 12.56 -17.68 1.91
N ILE A 105 13.41 -16.65 1.79
CA ILE A 105 14.87 -16.78 1.76
C ILE A 105 15.38 -17.36 3.09
N LYS A 106 14.96 -16.80 4.23
CA LYS A 106 15.34 -17.30 5.56
C LYS A 106 14.95 -18.77 5.76
N ALA A 107 13.80 -19.18 5.22
CA ALA A 107 13.34 -20.57 5.25
C ALA A 107 13.98 -21.48 4.19
N GLY A 108 14.84 -20.95 3.31
CA GLY A 108 15.47 -21.69 2.21
C GLY A 108 14.50 -22.21 1.15
N LYS A 109 13.35 -21.53 0.96
CA LYS A 109 12.27 -21.93 0.05
C LYS A 109 12.33 -21.17 -1.28
N LYS A 110 11.81 -21.80 -2.34
CA LYS A 110 11.56 -21.11 -3.62
C LYS A 110 10.48 -20.05 -3.41
N ILE A 111 10.73 -18.83 -3.88
CA ILE A 111 9.76 -17.72 -3.79
C ILE A 111 8.58 -17.99 -4.74
N ASN A 112 7.38 -17.64 -4.28
CA ASN A 112 6.19 -17.54 -5.11
C ASN A 112 5.59 -16.14 -4.90
N ILE A 113 5.73 -15.27 -5.90
CA ILE A 113 5.30 -13.87 -5.85
C ILE A 113 3.77 -13.77 -5.76
N GLU A 114 3.06 -14.54 -6.59
CA GLU A 114 1.59 -14.57 -6.61
C GLU A 114 1.03 -14.94 -5.23
N LYS A 115 1.64 -15.93 -4.58
CA LYS A 115 1.25 -16.34 -3.23
C LYS A 115 1.49 -15.24 -2.19
N ILE A 116 2.61 -14.52 -2.28
CA ILE A 116 2.91 -13.40 -1.36
C ILE A 116 1.86 -12.30 -1.49
N PHE A 117 1.48 -11.93 -2.73
CA PHE A 117 0.42 -10.94 -2.96
C PHE A 117 -0.97 -11.45 -2.55
N ALA A 118 -1.29 -12.72 -2.79
CA ALA A 118 -2.56 -13.32 -2.37
C ALA A 118 -2.71 -13.41 -0.84
N GLU A 119 -1.60 -13.53 -0.11
CA GLU A 119 -1.56 -13.51 1.36
C GLU A 119 -1.51 -12.09 1.94
N SER A 120 -1.29 -11.06 1.10
CA SER A 120 -1.37 -9.66 1.52
C SER A 120 -2.80 -9.31 1.92
N ARG A 121 -2.98 -8.87 3.17
CA ARG A 121 -4.31 -8.62 3.77
C ARG A 121 -4.63 -7.14 3.87
N THR A 122 -4.41 -6.34 2.81
CA THR A 122 -4.91 -4.97 2.84
C THR A 122 -6.44 -4.99 3.04
N PRO A 123 -6.96 -4.43 4.15
CA PRO A 123 -8.39 -4.40 4.37
C PRO A 123 -9.06 -3.52 3.33
N LYS A 124 -10.02 -4.09 2.59
CA LYS A 124 -10.84 -3.37 1.62
C LYS A 124 -11.96 -2.62 2.33
N ILE A 125 -11.58 -1.60 3.11
CA ILE A 125 -12.47 -0.84 4.00
C ILE A 125 -12.57 0.59 3.48
N LEU A 126 -13.80 1.05 3.26
CA LEU A 126 -14.06 2.46 3.01
C LEU A 126 -14.14 3.17 4.36
N THR A 127 -13.39 4.25 4.51
CA THR A 127 -13.42 5.08 5.72
C THR A 127 -14.32 6.28 5.47
N SER A 128 -15.11 6.70 6.45
CA SER A 128 -15.92 7.92 6.37
C SER A 128 -15.80 8.72 7.66
N ILE A 129 -16.21 9.99 7.61
CA ILE A 129 -16.54 10.75 8.82
C ILE A 129 -18.04 10.63 9.10
N GLN A 130 -18.43 10.50 10.36
CA GLN A 130 -19.83 10.47 10.80
C GLN A 130 -20.05 11.50 11.90
N CYS A 131 -21.13 12.28 11.78
CA CYS A 131 -21.53 13.22 12.82
C CYS A 131 -22.06 12.49 14.06
N LYS A 132 -21.56 12.87 15.24
CA LYS A 132 -22.04 12.36 16.53
C LYS A 132 -23.47 12.80 16.84
N SER A 133 -23.88 13.99 16.38
CA SER A 133 -25.17 14.60 16.73
C SER A 133 -26.32 14.14 15.82
N CYS A 134 -26.11 14.10 14.50
CA CYS A 134 -27.18 13.76 13.54
C CYS A 134 -26.98 12.43 12.81
N GLY A 135 -25.88 11.71 13.08
CA GLY A 135 -25.59 10.41 12.46
C GLY A 135 -25.20 10.46 10.98
N PHE A 136 -25.19 11.64 10.36
CA PHE A 136 -24.86 11.81 8.95
C PHE A 136 -23.40 11.41 8.69
N SER A 137 -23.22 10.48 7.75
CA SER A 137 -21.92 9.99 7.30
C SER A 137 -21.56 10.57 5.94
N GLU A 138 -20.28 10.87 5.74
CA GLU A 138 -19.77 11.27 4.44
C GLU A 138 -18.33 10.83 4.19
N ILE A 139 -18.03 10.61 2.91
CA ILE A 139 -16.70 10.37 2.37
C ILE A 139 -16.23 11.57 1.55
N ARG A 140 -14.92 11.69 1.36
CA ARG A 140 -14.32 12.69 0.47
C ARG A 140 -13.47 11.98 -0.58
N LYS A 141 -12.88 12.77 -1.47
CA LYS A 141 -11.96 12.28 -2.51
C LYS A 141 -10.84 11.42 -1.91
N LYS A 142 -10.21 11.86 -0.81
CA LYS A 142 -9.13 11.11 -0.16
C LYS A 142 -9.57 9.71 0.30
N GLU A 143 -10.72 9.61 0.98
CA GLU A 143 -11.22 8.31 1.43
C GLU A 143 -11.63 7.40 0.26
N THR A 144 -12.17 7.99 -0.81
CA THR A 144 -12.48 7.28 -2.06
C THR A 144 -11.21 6.73 -2.70
N ASP A 145 -10.16 7.56 -2.80
CA ASP A 145 -8.87 7.19 -3.36
C ASP A 145 -8.16 6.13 -2.51
N SER A 146 -8.20 6.23 -1.17
CA SER A 146 -7.65 5.20 -0.27
C SER A 146 -8.36 3.85 -0.47
N TYR A 147 -9.68 3.86 -0.59
CA TYR A 147 -10.43 2.64 -0.86
C TYR A 147 -10.07 2.04 -2.23
N LEU A 148 -10.04 2.86 -3.28
CA LEU A 148 -9.67 2.40 -4.63
C LEU A 148 -8.23 1.88 -4.70
N ALA A 149 -7.28 2.57 -4.06
CA ALA A 149 -5.90 2.13 -3.95
C ALA A 149 -5.84 0.70 -3.36
N SER A 150 -6.55 0.45 -2.25
CA SER A 150 -6.59 -0.87 -1.60
C SER A 150 -7.21 -1.99 -2.48
N LEU A 151 -8.02 -1.62 -3.46
CA LEU A 151 -8.63 -2.56 -4.40
C LEU A 151 -7.74 -2.87 -5.59
N LEU A 152 -7.09 -1.84 -6.14
CA LEU A 152 -6.42 -1.90 -7.44
C LEU A 152 -4.93 -2.24 -7.30
N LEU A 153 -4.23 -1.60 -6.35
CA LEU A 153 -2.78 -1.67 -6.28
C LEU A 153 -2.20 -3.04 -5.97
N PRO A 154 -2.81 -3.94 -5.18
CA PRO A 154 -2.24 -5.26 -4.97
C PRO A 154 -1.98 -6.01 -6.29
N LYS A 155 -2.96 -6.00 -7.19
CA LYS A 155 -2.83 -6.66 -8.51
C LYS A 155 -1.90 -5.88 -9.44
N MET A 156 -2.00 -4.55 -9.47
CA MET A 156 -1.11 -3.72 -10.31
C MET A 156 0.36 -3.85 -9.89
N ALA A 157 0.63 -3.91 -8.58
CA ALA A 157 1.98 -4.09 -8.03
C ALA A 157 2.55 -5.48 -8.34
N GLU A 158 1.72 -6.53 -8.25
CA GLU A 158 2.10 -7.88 -8.67
C GLU A 158 2.50 -7.92 -10.15
N GLU A 159 1.63 -7.42 -11.04
CA GLU A 159 1.88 -7.39 -12.48
C GLU A 159 3.11 -6.55 -12.82
N ALA A 160 3.22 -5.35 -12.24
CA ALA A 160 4.36 -4.46 -12.45
C ALA A 160 5.67 -5.10 -11.98
N PHE A 161 5.68 -5.77 -10.83
CA PHE A 161 6.87 -6.43 -10.31
C PHE A 161 7.31 -7.60 -11.20
N LEU A 162 6.38 -8.47 -11.58
CA LEU A 162 6.66 -9.63 -12.45
C LEU A 162 7.15 -9.20 -13.84
N GLN A 163 6.69 -8.06 -14.33
CA GLN A 163 7.03 -7.52 -15.64
C GLN A 163 8.20 -6.52 -15.59
N ASN A 164 8.83 -6.31 -14.43
CA ASN A 164 9.91 -5.36 -14.24
C ASN A 164 9.54 -3.90 -14.62
N ARG A 165 8.31 -3.50 -14.29
CA ARG A 165 7.70 -2.17 -14.55
C ARG A 165 7.34 -1.42 -13.26
N THR A 166 7.94 -1.78 -12.12
CA THR A 166 7.63 -1.13 -10.83
C THR A 166 7.92 0.38 -10.84
N GLU A 167 8.92 0.84 -11.58
CA GLU A 167 9.21 2.27 -11.73
C GLU A 167 8.08 3.05 -12.41
N GLU A 168 7.47 2.46 -13.44
CA GLU A 168 6.31 3.03 -14.13
C GLU A 168 5.13 3.13 -13.16
N LEU A 169 4.86 2.07 -12.40
CA LEU A 169 3.80 2.07 -11.38
C LEU A 169 4.04 3.09 -10.28
N ILE A 170 5.28 3.21 -9.77
CA ILE A 170 5.64 4.24 -8.78
C ILE A 170 5.34 5.63 -9.34
N SER A 171 5.71 5.89 -10.59
CA SER A 171 5.48 7.19 -11.22
C SER A 171 3.98 7.48 -11.39
N ALA A 172 3.20 6.48 -11.82
CA ALA A 172 1.74 6.57 -11.92
C ALA A 172 1.03 6.75 -10.57
N CYS A 173 1.60 6.27 -9.46
CA CYS A 173 1.05 6.50 -8.13
C CYS A 173 1.39 7.89 -7.56
N LEU A 174 2.57 8.43 -7.90
CA LEU A 174 3.01 9.75 -7.42
C LEU A 174 2.38 10.92 -8.18
N VAL A 175 1.93 10.66 -9.41
CA VAL A 175 1.04 11.53 -10.18
C VAL A 175 -0.11 10.63 -10.61
N PRO A 176 -1.21 10.53 -9.82
CA PRO A 176 -2.27 9.52 -9.97
C PRO A 176 -2.85 9.41 -11.39
N ASP A 177 -2.15 8.66 -12.23
CA ASP A 177 -2.45 8.35 -13.62
C ASP A 177 -2.81 6.87 -13.70
N ILE A 178 -3.87 6.53 -12.97
CA ILE A 178 -4.37 5.17 -12.84
C ILE A 178 -5.46 4.96 -13.91
N PRO A 179 -5.41 3.87 -14.69
CA PRO A 179 -6.42 3.60 -15.71
C PRO A 179 -7.84 3.65 -15.15
N ASN A 180 -8.74 4.34 -15.85
CA ASN A 180 -10.16 4.49 -15.52
C ASN A 180 -10.45 5.10 -14.12
N LEU A 181 -9.49 5.82 -13.53
CA LEU A 181 -9.62 6.32 -12.16
C LEU A 181 -10.84 7.23 -11.95
N LEU A 182 -11.17 8.07 -12.93
CA LEU A 182 -12.33 8.96 -12.82
C LEU A 182 -13.65 8.17 -12.77
N GLU A 183 -13.80 7.18 -13.66
CA GLU A 183 -14.98 6.32 -13.71
C GLU A 183 -15.13 5.49 -12.43
N GLU A 184 -14.02 4.94 -11.92
CA GLU A 184 -14.01 4.18 -10.67
C GLU A 184 -14.33 5.05 -9.46
N ARG A 185 -13.84 6.30 -9.41
CA ARG A 185 -14.23 7.26 -8.36
C ARG A 185 -15.73 7.52 -8.39
N GLU A 186 -16.29 7.82 -9.55
CA GLU A 186 -17.72 8.04 -9.69
C GLU A 186 -18.54 6.82 -9.28
N ARG A 187 -18.07 5.61 -9.63
CA ARG A 187 -18.71 4.35 -9.23
C ARG A 187 -18.74 4.20 -7.71
N ILE A 188 -17.62 4.42 -7.02
CA ILE A 188 -17.56 4.30 -5.56
C ILE A 188 -18.41 5.38 -4.87
N ILE A 189 -18.40 6.61 -5.37
CA ILE A 189 -19.23 7.69 -4.84
C ILE A 189 -20.72 7.31 -4.96
N LYS A 190 -21.17 6.84 -6.13
CA LYS A 190 -22.56 6.40 -6.32
C LYS A 190 -22.93 5.25 -5.38
N LEU A 191 -22.05 4.27 -5.18
CA LEU A 191 -22.28 3.16 -4.25
C LEU A 191 -22.37 3.65 -2.79
N ALA A 192 -21.51 4.60 -2.39
CA ALA A 192 -21.57 5.20 -1.05
C ALA A 192 -22.89 5.94 -0.83
N GLU A 193 -23.33 6.74 -1.80
CA GLU A 193 -24.59 7.50 -1.73
C GLU A 193 -25.81 6.58 -1.65
N GLN A 194 -25.85 5.51 -2.46
CA GLN A 194 -26.87 4.46 -2.38
C GLN A 194 -26.90 3.76 -1.01
N SER A 195 -25.76 3.76 -0.31
CA SER A 195 -25.61 3.19 1.03
C SER A 195 -25.89 4.19 2.16
N GLY A 196 -26.39 5.39 1.82
CA GLY A 196 -26.69 6.44 2.80
C GLY A 196 -25.46 7.21 3.30
N VAL A 197 -24.31 7.07 2.63
CA VAL A 197 -23.08 7.80 2.93
C VAL A 197 -22.89 8.90 1.89
N GLY A 198 -22.95 10.16 2.31
CA GLY A 198 -22.82 11.28 1.38
C GLY A 198 -21.39 11.48 0.87
N PHE A 199 -21.24 12.33 -0.15
CA PHE A 199 -19.94 12.78 -0.63
C PHE A 199 -19.73 14.28 -0.35
N SER A 200 -18.48 14.68 -0.11
CA SER A 200 -18.09 16.09 0.02
C SER A 200 -16.77 16.36 -0.68
N VAL A 201 -16.72 17.46 -1.43
CA VAL A 201 -15.49 18.00 -2.04
C VAL A 201 -14.68 18.79 -1.02
N TYR A 202 -15.33 19.35 0.01
CA TYR A 202 -14.71 20.23 0.99
C TYR A 202 -14.17 19.47 2.19
N LYS A 203 -12.99 19.90 2.66
CA LYS A 203 -12.37 19.42 3.89
C LYS A 203 -12.95 20.17 5.09
N ASN A 204 -14.09 19.70 5.59
CA ASN A 204 -14.65 20.18 6.86
C ASN A 204 -14.32 19.19 7.99
N PHE A 205 -13.98 19.72 9.16
CA PHE A 205 -13.78 18.93 10.38
C PHE A 205 -15.09 18.73 11.16
N CYS A 206 -16.06 19.62 10.96
CA CYS A 206 -17.39 19.55 11.54
C CYS A 206 -18.41 19.03 10.52
N CYS A 207 -19.52 18.47 11.03
CA CYS A 207 -20.60 17.98 10.20
C CYS A 207 -21.21 19.09 9.34
N LYS A 208 -21.28 18.88 8.02
CA LYS A 208 -21.89 19.86 7.11
C LYS A 208 -23.39 20.09 7.29
N LYS A 209 -24.10 19.15 7.95
CA LYS A 209 -25.56 19.27 8.17
C LYS A 209 -25.92 20.07 9.42
N CYS A 210 -25.20 19.87 10.51
CA CYS A 210 -25.57 20.45 11.80
C CYS A 210 -24.42 21.12 12.56
N GLY A 211 -23.22 21.19 11.99
CA GLY A 211 -22.04 21.79 12.62
C GLY A 211 -21.42 21.00 13.77
N GLY A 212 -21.99 19.84 14.13
CA GLY A 212 -21.52 19.02 15.26
C GLY A 212 -20.24 18.24 14.98
N ASP A 213 -19.63 17.72 16.04
CA ASP A 213 -18.41 16.92 15.99
C ASP A 213 -18.56 15.64 15.14
N THR A 214 -17.43 15.19 14.60
CA THR A 214 -17.35 13.99 13.77
C THR A 214 -16.49 12.89 14.41
N ILE A 215 -16.73 11.65 14.00
CA ILE A 215 -15.91 10.46 14.31
C ILE A 215 -15.60 9.71 13.02
N ILE A 216 -14.56 8.87 13.05
CA ILE A 216 -14.26 7.95 11.96
C ILE A 216 -15.21 6.76 12.01
N ARG A 217 -15.71 6.34 10.85
CA ARG A 217 -16.48 5.11 10.64
C ARG A 217 -15.90 4.30 9.50
N TYR A 218 -16.11 2.99 9.57
CA TYR A 218 -15.60 2.02 8.61
C TYR A 218 -16.76 1.29 7.94
N TRP A 219 -16.59 1.01 6.66
CA TRP A 219 -17.61 0.38 5.84
C TRP A 219 -16.99 -0.71 4.98
N LYS A 220 -17.70 -1.82 4.84
CA LYS A 220 -17.34 -2.92 3.97
C LYS A 220 -18.39 -3.05 2.87
N LEU A 221 -17.93 -3.21 1.63
CA LEU A 221 -18.82 -3.46 0.50
C LEU A 221 -19.36 -4.89 0.59
N ASP A 222 -20.68 -5.03 0.61
CA ASP A 222 -21.40 -6.29 0.58
C ASP A 222 -22.43 -6.25 -0.56
N GLY A 223 -22.14 -7.01 -1.63
CA GLY A 223 -22.81 -6.84 -2.92
C GLY A 223 -22.55 -5.43 -3.48
N ASN A 224 -23.62 -4.65 -3.62
CA ASN A 224 -23.57 -3.27 -4.13
C ASN A 224 -23.87 -2.23 -3.03
N ILE A 225 -23.78 -2.59 -1.75
CA ILE A 225 -24.07 -1.69 -0.63
C ILE A 225 -22.92 -1.71 0.38
N PHE A 226 -22.48 -0.54 0.82
CA PHE A 226 -21.58 -0.39 1.95
C PHE A 226 -22.33 -0.57 3.26
N LYS A 227 -21.90 -1.56 4.06
CA LYS A 227 -22.41 -1.82 5.40
C LYS A 227 -21.37 -1.41 6.45
N PRO A 228 -21.79 -0.93 7.63
CA PRO A 228 -20.88 -0.69 8.75
C PRO A 228 -20.03 -1.94 9.05
N TYR A 229 -18.72 -1.76 9.21
CA TYR A 229 -17.75 -2.79 9.59
C TYR A 229 -17.47 -2.77 11.09
#